data_AF-A0A7S3LBN7-F1
#
_entry.id   AF-A0A7S3LBN7-F1
#
_cell.length_a   1.000
_cell.length_b   1.000
_cell.length_c   1.000
_cell.angle_alpha   90.00
_cell.angle_beta   90.00
_cell.angle_gamma   90.00
#
_symmetry.space_group_name_H-M   'P 1'
#
loop_
_entity.id
_entity.type
_entity.pdbx_description
1 polymer ?
#
loop_
_entity_poly.entity_id
_entity_poly.type
_entity_poly.pdbx_seq_one_letter_code
_entity_poly.pdbx_strand_id
1 'polypeptide(L)'
;KPKAIVHNITDLIRSAWGKNISIVPSLGNNDVTPDYFLDIQHPTEILEMVTQGLEDVLETETEWSTFRLGGYLARNVADHMTVLSLNTLLYATAHSPDQSHVSDPLDQFAWLQKQLAVAQTANRKVYIAGHIPPALGSYRHSQLWH
;
A
#
# COMPACT_ATOMS: atom_id res chain seq x y z
N LYS A 1 3.85 17.31 -8.64
CA LYS A 1 4.57 16.48 -7.65
C LYS A 1 3.55 15.51 -7.05
N PRO A 2 3.80 14.19 -7.02
CA PRO A 2 2.82 13.18 -6.64
C PRO A 2 2.05 13.49 -5.36
N LYS A 3 2.73 13.96 -4.29
CA LYS A 3 2.09 14.44 -3.04
C LYS A 3 0.84 15.29 -3.26
N ALA A 4 0.94 16.33 -4.09
CA ALA A 4 -0.16 17.29 -4.27
C ALA A 4 -1.35 16.66 -5.01
N ILE A 5 -1.10 15.71 -5.91
CA ILE A 5 -2.17 15.01 -6.63
C ILE A 5 -2.88 14.05 -5.66
N VAL A 6 -2.11 13.26 -4.91
CA VAL A 6 -2.64 12.33 -3.91
C VAL A 6 -3.47 13.09 -2.87
N HIS A 7 -2.91 14.16 -2.29
CA HIS A 7 -3.59 15.01 -1.31
C HIS A 7 -4.89 15.62 -1.87
N ASN A 8 -4.87 16.18 -3.08
CA ASN A 8 -6.08 16.80 -3.65
C ASN A 8 -7.19 15.76 -3.87
N ILE A 9 -6.85 14.52 -4.23
CA ILE A 9 -7.84 13.46 -4.39
C ILE A 9 -8.37 13.02 -3.02
N THR A 10 -7.51 12.82 -2.03
CA THR A 10 -7.94 12.42 -0.68
C THR A 10 -8.81 13.48 -0.02
N ASP A 11 -8.44 14.76 -0.15
CA ASP A 11 -9.22 15.90 0.34
C ASP A 11 -10.59 15.98 -0.35
N LEU A 12 -10.65 15.78 -1.66
CA LEU A 12 -11.92 15.75 -2.40
C LEU A 12 -12.83 14.61 -1.95
N ILE A 13 -12.27 13.41 -1.74
CA ILE A 13 -13.04 12.27 -1.23
C ILE A 13 -13.53 12.57 0.20
N ARG A 14 -12.67 13.10 1.09
CA ARG A 14 -13.09 13.46 2.45
C ARG A 14 -14.13 14.59 2.48
N SER A 15 -14.02 15.56 1.59
CA SER A 15 -15.00 16.64 1.45
C SER A 15 -16.36 16.13 0.97
N ALA A 16 -16.39 15.13 0.10
CA ALA A 16 -17.65 14.57 -0.44
C ALA A 16 -18.34 13.59 0.53
N TRP A 17 -17.59 12.77 1.26
CA TRP A 17 -18.13 11.66 2.06
C TRP A 17 -17.91 11.80 3.59
N GLY A 18 -17.19 12.82 4.02
CA GLY A 18 -16.86 13.06 5.42
C GLY A 18 -15.95 11.98 6.03
N LYS A 19 -15.88 11.96 7.37
CA LYS A 19 -15.07 11.01 8.14
C LYS A 19 -15.80 9.71 8.51
N ASN A 20 -17.09 9.61 8.20
CA ASN A 20 -17.92 8.45 8.55
C ASN A 20 -17.70 7.24 7.64
N ILE A 21 -17.07 7.44 6.48
CA ILE A 21 -16.69 6.36 5.56
C ILE A 21 -15.20 6.07 5.74
N SER A 22 -14.86 4.81 6.01
CA SER A 22 -13.47 4.38 6.07
C SER A 22 -12.89 4.26 4.66
N ILE A 23 -11.74 4.89 4.42
CA ILE A 23 -11.06 4.93 3.12
C ILE A 23 -9.68 4.30 3.28
N VAL A 24 -9.49 3.11 2.70
CA VAL A 24 -8.22 2.37 2.76
C VAL A 24 -7.46 2.54 1.44
N PRO A 25 -6.38 3.35 1.39
CA PRO A 25 -5.60 3.54 0.17
C PRO A 25 -4.65 2.36 -0.10
N SER A 26 -4.32 2.13 -1.37
CA SER A 26 -3.23 1.24 -1.82
C SER A 26 -2.30 2.01 -2.75
N LEU A 27 -0.99 1.85 -2.57
CA LEU A 27 0.02 2.49 -3.40
C LEU A 27 0.05 1.86 -4.81
N GLY A 28 -0.07 2.68 -5.84
CA GLY A 28 0.16 2.32 -7.24
C GLY A 28 1.52 2.75 -7.77
N ASN A 29 1.92 2.19 -8.92
CA ASN A 29 3.21 2.51 -9.56
C ASN A 29 3.29 3.96 -10.05
N ASN A 30 2.16 4.59 -10.40
CA ASN A 30 2.12 6.00 -10.83
C ASN A 30 1.96 7.00 -9.67
N ASP A 31 1.83 6.54 -8.43
CA ASP A 31 1.81 7.41 -7.24
C ASP A 31 3.22 7.81 -6.80
N VAL A 32 4.25 7.20 -7.41
CA VAL A 32 5.66 7.55 -7.24
C VAL A 32 6.21 8.22 -8.51
N THR A 33 7.36 8.88 -8.39
CA THR A 33 8.04 9.47 -9.55
C THR A 33 9.54 9.23 -9.43
N PRO A 34 10.18 8.60 -10.43
CA PRO A 34 9.62 8.06 -11.69
C PRO A 34 8.60 6.92 -11.51
N ASP A 35 7.85 6.57 -12.57
CA ASP A 35 6.95 5.42 -12.57
C ASP A 35 7.73 4.13 -12.23
N TYR A 36 7.11 3.25 -11.46
CA TYR A 36 7.69 2.02 -10.92
C TYR A 36 8.95 2.20 -10.06
N PHE A 37 9.30 3.43 -9.67
CA PHE A 37 10.55 3.68 -8.93
C PHE A 37 10.38 3.65 -7.41
N LEU A 38 11.10 2.77 -6.73
CA LEU A 38 11.23 2.76 -5.28
C LEU A 38 12.56 2.11 -4.86
N ASP A 39 13.55 2.90 -4.42
CA ASP A 39 14.78 2.34 -3.86
C ASP A 39 14.51 1.77 -2.45
N ILE A 40 14.50 0.45 -2.29
CA ILE A 40 14.25 -0.18 -0.98
C ILE A 40 15.41 -0.02 -0.01
N GLN A 41 16.60 0.41 -0.45
CA GLN A 41 17.68 0.75 0.46
C GLN A 41 17.42 2.11 1.14
N HIS A 42 16.68 2.99 0.46
CA HIS A 42 16.34 4.33 0.94
C HIS A 42 14.87 4.70 0.63
N PRO A 43 13.88 3.89 1.07
CA PRO A 43 12.50 4.02 0.61
C PRO A 43 11.81 5.25 1.22
N THR A 44 12.33 5.73 2.34
CA THR A 44 11.70 6.73 3.21
C THR A 44 11.37 8.02 2.48
N GLU A 45 12.20 8.52 1.56
CA GLU A 45 11.92 9.81 0.90
C GLU A 45 10.63 9.76 0.07
N ILE A 46 10.47 8.70 -0.73
CA ILE A 46 9.30 8.52 -1.59
C ILE A 46 8.08 8.12 -0.77
N LEU A 47 8.25 7.18 0.17
CA LEU A 47 7.13 6.73 1.00
C LEU A 47 6.64 7.85 1.93
N GLU A 48 7.53 8.66 2.51
CA GLU A 48 7.15 9.86 3.26
C GLU A 48 6.32 10.82 2.41
N MET A 49 6.74 11.07 1.16
CA MET A 49 5.99 11.93 0.24
C MET A 49 4.55 11.43 0.05
N VAL A 50 4.38 10.12 -0.18
CA VAL A 50 3.05 9.54 -0.39
C VAL A 50 2.26 9.50 0.92
N THR A 51 2.86 9.13 2.04
CA THR A 51 2.23 9.14 3.37
C THR A 51 1.65 10.52 3.68
N GLN A 52 2.42 11.60 3.46
CA GLN A 52 1.94 12.96 3.63
C GLN A 52 0.81 13.31 2.65
N GLY A 53 0.81 12.75 1.44
CA GLY A 53 -0.30 12.91 0.51
C GLY A 53 -1.58 12.18 0.97
N LEU A 54 -1.45 11.13 1.78
CA LEU A 54 -2.55 10.34 2.30
C LEU A 54 -3.01 10.79 3.71
N GLU A 55 -2.54 11.94 4.19
CA GLU A 55 -2.75 12.39 5.57
C GLU A 55 -4.22 12.44 5.98
N ASP A 56 -5.12 12.79 5.06
CA ASP A 56 -6.56 12.88 5.30
C ASP A 56 -7.24 11.52 5.44
N VAL A 57 -6.61 10.44 4.97
CA VAL A 57 -7.19 9.09 4.94
C VAL A 57 -6.51 8.12 5.89
N LEU A 58 -5.30 8.41 6.38
CA LEU A 58 -4.62 7.62 7.42
C LEU A 58 -5.17 7.97 8.81
N GLU A 59 -5.69 6.98 9.53
CA GLU A 59 -6.52 7.18 10.73
C GLU A 59 -5.75 7.01 12.04
N THR A 60 -4.59 6.34 12.03
CA THR A 60 -3.82 6.04 13.25
C THR A 60 -2.32 6.21 13.04
N GLU A 61 -1.58 6.52 14.11
CA GLU A 61 -0.10 6.58 14.10
C GLU A 61 0.54 5.27 13.63
N THR A 62 -0.10 4.13 13.87
CA THR A 62 0.38 2.84 13.35
C THR A 62 0.27 2.80 11.82
N GLU A 63 -0.83 3.25 11.23
CA GLU A 63 -0.97 3.31 9.78
C GLU A 63 0.04 4.29 9.16
N TRP A 64 0.21 5.47 9.77
CA TRP A 64 1.22 6.45 9.36
C TRP A 64 2.63 5.86 9.37
N SER A 65 3.03 5.24 10.48
CA SER A 65 4.36 4.67 10.61
C SER A 65 4.61 3.47 9.68
N THR A 66 3.66 2.54 9.54
CA THR A 66 3.84 1.40 8.64
C THR A 66 3.84 1.82 7.17
N PHE A 67 2.97 2.75 6.77
CA PHE A 67 2.92 3.21 5.38
C PHE A 67 4.18 4.00 5.02
N ARG A 68 4.68 4.85 5.93
CA ARG A 68 5.95 5.56 5.77
C ARG A 68 7.15 4.61 5.60
N LEU A 69 7.16 3.47 6.26
CA LEU A 69 8.27 2.52 6.23
C LEU A 69 8.18 1.55 5.05
N GLY A 70 6.98 1.10 4.68
CA GLY A 70 6.78 0.01 3.74
C GLY A 70 5.75 0.24 2.62
N GLY A 71 4.95 1.30 2.71
CA GLY A 71 3.87 1.58 1.75
C GLY A 71 2.63 0.69 1.91
N TYR A 72 2.52 -0.02 3.04
CA TYR A 72 1.42 -0.92 3.36
C TYR A 72 0.80 -0.57 4.73
N LEU A 73 -0.47 -0.95 4.91
CA LEU A 73 -1.21 -0.70 6.15
C LEU A 73 -2.27 -1.75 6.43
N ALA A 74 -2.69 -1.82 7.69
CA ALA A 74 -3.81 -2.64 8.13
C ALA A 74 -4.88 -1.76 8.78
N ARG A 75 -6.15 -1.94 8.40
CA ARG A 75 -7.27 -1.23 9.01
C ARG A 75 -8.40 -2.17 9.39
N ASN A 76 -8.91 -2.00 10.61
CA ASN A 76 -10.16 -2.61 11.04
C ASN A 76 -11.33 -1.73 10.57
N VAL A 77 -12.05 -2.16 9.55
CA VAL A 77 -13.14 -1.37 8.92
C VAL A 77 -14.53 -1.72 9.47
N ALA A 78 -14.66 -2.83 10.20
CA ALA A 78 -15.86 -3.23 10.95
C ALA A 78 -15.48 -4.20 12.09
N ASP A 79 -16.42 -4.57 12.95
CA ASP A 79 -16.17 -5.41 14.14
C ASP A 79 -15.46 -6.73 13.83
N HIS A 80 -15.72 -7.33 12.68
CA HIS A 80 -15.13 -8.62 12.28
C HIS A 80 -14.44 -8.56 10.92
N MET A 81 -13.99 -7.39 10.49
CA MET A 81 -13.38 -7.20 9.16
C MET A 81 -12.13 -6.33 9.21
N THR A 82 -11.04 -6.85 8.66
CA THR A 82 -9.76 -6.13 8.47
C THR A 82 -9.47 -6.04 6.98
N VAL A 83 -9.00 -4.88 6.54
CA VAL A 83 -8.41 -4.68 5.22
C VAL A 83 -6.90 -4.57 5.39
N LEU A 84 -6.16 -5.37 4.64
CA LEU A 84 -4.71 -5.27 4.52
C LEU A 84 -4.40 -4.71 3.13
N SER A 85 -3.85 -3.51 3.10
CA SER A 85 -3.43 -2.86 1.86
C SER A 85 -1.94 -3.08 1.67
N LEU A 86 -1.57 -3.78 0.60
CA LEU A 86 -0.20 -4.12 0.28
C LEU A 86 0.42 -3.08 -0.67
N ASN A 87 1.70 -2.83 -0.48
CA ASN A 87 2.57 -2.23 -1.46
C ASN A 87 2.98 -3.28 -2.50
N THR A 88 2.15 -3.43 -3.54
CA THR A 88 2.41 -4.38 -4.62
C THR A 88 3.39 -3.86 -5.66
N LEU A 89 3.80 -2.58 -5.58
CA LEU A 89 4.87 -2.04 -6.41
C LEU A 89 6.17 -2.82 -6.18
N LEU A 90 6.45 -3.22 -4.93
CA LEU A 90 7.65 -3.96 -4.53
C LEU A 90 7.90 -5.23 -5.36
N TYR A 91 6.85 -5.86 -5.87
CA TYR A 91 6.95 -7.12 -6.60
C TYR A 91 6.85 -6.93 -8.12
N ALA A 92 6.64 -5.70 -8.60
CA ALA A 92 6.40 -5.48 -10.03
C ALA A 92 7.59 -5.93 -10.89
N THR A 93 7.32 -6.58 -12.02
CA THR A 93 8.38 -6.93 -12.99
C THR A 93 9.03 -5.70 -13.64
N ALA A 94 8.35 -4.56 -13.62
CA ALA A 94 8.86 -3.27 -14.08
C ALA A 94 9.48 -2.42 -12.97
N HIS A 95 9.56 -2.94 -11.73
CA HIS A 95 10.13 -2.23 -10.60
C HIS A 95 11.55 -1.73 -10.90
N SER A 96 11.83 -0.48 -10.52
CA SER A 96 13.13 0.16 -10.73
C SER A 96 13.65 0.74 -9.40
N PRO A 97 14.89 0.42 -8.96
CA PRO A 97 15.82 -0.55 -9.56
C PRO A 97 15.26 -1.98 -9.52
N ASP A 98 15.81 -2.90 -10.32
CA ASP A 98 15.39 -4.31 -10.28
C ASP A 98 15.62 -4.90 -8.88
N GLN A 99 14.61 -5.61 -8.37
CA GLN A 99 14.59 -6.20 -7.04
C GLN A 99 14.11 -7.65 -7.02
N SER A 100 14.09 -8.32 -8.19
CA SER A 100 13.70 -9.73 -8.27
C SER A 100 14.57 -10.69 -7.46
N HIS A 101 15.72 -10.21 -6.96
CA HIS A 101 16.65 -10.95 -6.12
C HIS A 101 16.33 -10.84 -4.61
N VAL A 102 15.42 -9.95 -4.22
CA VAL A 102 15.04 -9.72 -2.83
C VAL A 102 13.77 -10.51 -2.51
N SER A 103 13.86 -11.47 -1.59
CA SER A 103 12.76 -12.40 -1.30
C SER A 103 11.58 -11.76 -0.57
N ASP A 104 11.83 -10.76 0.28
CA ASP A 104 10.80 -10.04 1.02
C ASP A 104 11.18 -8.56 1.19
N PRO A 105 11.08 -7.75 0.13
CA PRO A 105 11.39 -6.33 0.19
C PRO A 105 10.54 -5.62 1.27
N LEU A 106 11.22 -4.86 2.12
CA LEU A 106 10.63 -4.12 3.24
C LEU A 106 9.85 -4.99 4.25
N ASP A 107 10.18 -6.28 4.36
CA ASP A 107 9.55 -7.22 5.31
C ASP A 107 8.01 -7.33 5.15
N GLN A 108 7.47 -7.02 3.97
CA GLN A 108 6.03 -6.95 3.77
C GLN A 108 5.35 -8.30 3.95
N PHE A 109 5.93 -9.41 3.51
CA PHE A 109 5.34 -10.74 3.70
C PHE A 109 5.46 -11.22 5.15
N ALA A 110 6.58 -10.95 5.82
CA ALA A 110 6.71 -11.18 7.26
C ALA A 110 5.65 -10.37 8.05
N TRP A 111 5.45 -9.10 7.68
CA TRP A 111 4.40 -8.24 8.24
C TRP A 111 3.00 -8.80 7.94
N LEU A 112 2.73 -9.23 6.71
CA LEU A 112 1.44 -9.79 6.28
C LEU A 112 1.09 -11.04 7.08
N GLN A 113 2.04 -11.96 7.25
CA GLN A 113 1.86 -13.17 8.07
C GLN A 113 1.48 -12.82 9.51
N LYS A 114 2.14 -11.82 10.11
CA LYS A 114 1.81 -11.33 11.45
C LYS A 114 0.39 -10.74 11.51
N GLN A 115 -0.01 -9.93 10.53
CA GLN A 115 -1.36 -9.36 10.48
C GLN A 115 -2.44 -10.42 10.31
N LEU A 116 -2.20 -11.44 9.47
CA LEU A 116 -3.11 -12.56 9.29
C LEU A 116 -3.27 -13.37 10.58
N ALA A 117 -2.18 -13.61 11.33
CA ALA A 117 -2.24 -14.29 12.64
C ALA A 117 -3.01 -13.48 13.69
N VAL A 118 -2.85 -12.15 13.71
CA VAL A 118 -3.62 -11.24 14.56
C VAL A 118 -5.11 -11.30 14.21
N ALA A 119 -5.46 -11.23 12.93
CA ALA A 119 -6.84 -11.32 12.46
C ALA A 119 -7.47 -12.68 12.78
N GLN A 120 -6.72 -13.77 12.62
CA GLN A 120 -7.15 -15.12 12.96
C GLN A 120 -7.46 -15.25 14.45
N THR A 121 -6.54 -14.81 15.32
CA THR A 121 -6.72 -14.85 16.79
C THR A 121 -7.93 -14.01 17.23
N ALA A 122 -8.17 -12.89 16.55
CA ALA A 122 -9.30 -12.00 16.82
C ALA A 122 -10.61 -12.42 16.11
N ASN A 123 -10.64 -13.58 15.44
CA ASN A 123 -11.79 -14.09 14.67
C ASN A 123 -12.35 -13.07 13.64
N ARG A 124 -11.44 -12.49 12.84
CA ARG A 124 -11.76 -11.47 11.83
C ARG A 124 -11.60 -12.02 10.42
N LYS A 125 -12.44 -11.57 9.50
CA LYS A 125 -12.25 -11.79 8.06
C LYS A 125 -11.29 -10.74 7.51
N VAL A 126 -10.48 -11.15 6.52
CA VAL A 126 -9.47 -10.29 5.91
C VAL A 126 -9.78 -10.09 4.43
N TYR A 127 -9.82 -8.83 4.01
CA TYR A 127 -9.70 -8.44 2.61
C TYR A 127 -8.27 -7.99 2.36
N ILE A 128 -7.65 -8.48 1.30
CA ILE A 128 -6.32 -8.04 0.87
C ILE A 128 -6.52 -7.18 -0.38
N ALA A 129 -5.97 -5.98 -0.37
CA ALA A 129 -6.01 -5.03 -1.47
C ALA A 129 -4.58 -4.67 -1.91
N GLY A 130 -4.43 -4.33 -3.18
CA GLY A 130 -3.17 -3.94 -3.81
C GLY A 130 -3.42 -3.45 -5.23
N HIS A 131 -2.44 -2.80 -5.83
CA HIS A 131 -2.58 -2.18 -7.15
C HIS A 131 -2.26 -3.13 -8.30
N ILE A 132 -1.07 -3.75 -8.26
CA ILE A 132 -0.57 -4.67 -9.29
C ILE A 132 -0.94 -6.10 -8.85
N PRO A 133 -1.75 -6.85 -9.61
CA PRO A 133 -2.20 -8.16 -9.18
C PRO A 133 -1.09 -9.23 -9.35
N PRO A 134 -1.04 -10.24 -8.46
CA PRO A 134 -0.12 -11.39 -8.57
C PRO A 134 -0.62 -12.37 -9.63
N ALA A 135 -0.68 -11.91 -10.88
CA ALA A 135 -1.28 -12.64 -12.00
C ALA A 135 -0.53 -12.38 -13.31
N LEU A 136 -0.90 -13.15 -14.34
CA LEU A 136 -0.55 -12.84 -15.71
C LEU A 136 -1.38 -11.63 -16.17
N GLY A 137 -0.71 -10.62 -16.72
CA GLY A 137 -1.37 -9.44 -17.26
C GLY A 137 -2.27 -9.83 -18.43
N SER A 138 -3.55 -9.49 -18.37
CA SER A 138 -4.54 -9.84 -19.41
C SER A 138 -4.21 -9.28 -20.79
N TYR A 139 -3.47 -8.17 -20.86
CA TYR A 139 -3.08 -7.53 -22.12
C TYR A 139 -1.76 -8.08 -22.67
N ARG A 140 -0.72 -8.15 -21.82
CA ARG A 140 0.63 -8.55 -22.23
C ARG A 140 0.89 -10.05 -22.14
N HIS A 141 -0.03 -10.80 -21.51
CA HIS A 141 0.10 -12.24 -21.22
C HIS A 141 1.43 -12.58 -20.52
N SER A 142 1.99 -11.62 -19.79
CA SER A 142 3.25 -11.73 -19.08
C SER A 142 3.02 -11.60 -17.58
N GLN A 143 3.90 -12.21 -16.80
CA GLN A 143 3.91 -12.10 -15.36
C GLN A 143 4.03 -10.62 -14.92
N LEU A 144 3.19 -10.20 -13.97
CA LEU A 144 3.25 -8.85 -13.40
C LEU A 144 4.09 -8.77 -12.13
N TRP A 145 4.26 -9.90 -11.43
CA TRP A 145 5.10 -10.00 -10.23
C TRP A 145 6.33 -10.89 -10.47
N HIS A 146 7.53 -10.46 -10.08
CA HIS A 146 8.72 -11.32 -10.15
C HIS A 146 8.72 -12.41 -9.07
#